data_AF-A0A437CXX3-F1
#
_entry.id   AF-A0A437CXX3-F1
#
_cell.length_a   1.000
_cell.length_b   1.000
_cell.length_c   1.000
_cell.angle_alpha   90.00
_cell.angle_beta   90.00
_cell.angle_gamma   90.00
#
_symmetry.space_group_name_H-M   'P 1'
#
loop_
_entity.id
_entity.type
_entity.pdbx_description
1 polymer ?
#
loop_
_entity_poly.entity_id
_entity_poly.type
_entity_poly.pdbx_seq_one_letter_code
_entity_poly.pdbx_strand_id
1 'polypeptide(L)'
;MMALEMINLNFLSELERQKILEVLKRDEELRLIEEKRVRKLKTELLDVKRKGAKRSSGNYSERSCGRCQEPLSRLAVFPSQCKMCKHNVCRNCQAVLPDGSWLCSVRCVSKNRM
;
A
#
# COMPACT_ATOMS: atom_id res chain seq x y z
N MET A 1 -17.97 0.53 -22.64
CA MET A 1 -18.82 -0.34 -23.47
C MET A 1 -17.89 -1.40 -24.04
N MET A 2 -17.72 -2.54 -23.35
CA MET A 2 -16.85 -3.63 -23.84
C MET A 2 -17.71 -4.53 -24.70
N ALA A 3 -17.27 -4.74 -25.95
CA ALA A 3 -17.92 -5.63 -26.88
C ALA A 3 -18.04 -7.01 -26.25
N LEU A 4 -19.27 -7.45 -26.02
CA LEU A 4 -19.56 -8.86 -25.82
C LEU A 4 -19.53 -9.47 -27.23
N GLU A 5 -18.33 -9.71 -27.77
CA GLU A 5 -18.20 -10.55 -28.96
C GLU A 5 -18.88 -11.89 -28.64
N MET A 6 -20.00 -12.16 -29.30
CA MET A 6 -20.72 -13.41 -29.13
C MET A 6 -19.86 -14.53 -29.69
N ILE A 7 -19.13 -15.21 -28.80
CA ILE A 7 -18.34 -16.40 -29.15
C ILE A 7 -19.35 -17.48 -29.55
N ASN A 8 -19.39 -17.83 -30.84
CA ASN A 8 -20.18 -18.95 -31.31
C ASN A 8 -19.52 -20.25 -30.83
N LEU A 9 -20.23 -21.06 -30.05
CA LEU A 9 -19.73 -22.32 -29.46
C LEU A 9 -20.46 -23.55 -30.00
N ASN A 10 -21.26 -23.39 -31.07
CA ASN A 10 -22.16 -24.42 -31.58
C ASN A 10 -21.44 -25.55 -32.34
N PHE A 11 -20.14 -25.39 -32.60
CA PHE A 11 -19.29 -26.38 -33.24
C PHE A 11 -18.63 -27.36 -32.26
N LEU A 12 -18.71 -27.10 -30.95
CA LEU A 12 -18.07 -27.92 -29.94
C LEU A 12 -18.92 -29.14 -29.61
N SER A 13 -18.26 -30.29 -29.49
CA SER A 13 -18.87 -31.47 -28.89
C SER A 13 -19.18 -31.25 -27.41
N GLU A 14 -20.12 -32.01 -26.87
CA GLU A 14 -20.50 -31.92 -25.45
C GLU A 14 -19.31 -32.12 -24.51
N LEU A 15 -18.38 -33.01 -24.88
CA LEU A 15 -17.14 -33.27 -24.14
C LEU A 15 -16.20 -32.06 -24.13
N GLU A 16 -16.02 -31.39 -25.25
CA GLU A 16 -15.15 -30.19 -25.34
C GLU A 16 -15.76 -29.03 -24.56
N ARG A 17 -17.08 -28.86 -24.66
CA ARG A 17 -17.80 -27.85 -23.89
C ARG A 17 -17.68 -28.10 -22.38
N GLN A 18 -17.77 -29.35 -21.94
CA GLN A 18 -17.57 -29.71 -20.54
C GLN A 18 -16.17 -29.37 -20.05
N LYS A 19 -15.13 -29.69 -20.85
CA LYS A 19 -13.74 -29.31 -20.53
C LYS A 19 -13.54 -27.80 -20.42
N ILE A 20 -14.16 -27.03 -21.33
CA ILE A 20 -14.09 -25.57 -21.29
C ILE A 20 -14.75 -25.03 -20.00
N LEU A 21 -15.92 -25.56 -19.63
CA LEU A 21 -16.59 -25.17 -18.38
C LEU A 21 -15.73 -25.48 -17.15
N GLU A 22 -15.05 -26.63 -17.12
CA GLU A 22 -14.14 -26.99 -16.03
C GLU A 22 -12.92 -26.07 -15.93
N VAL A 23 -12.39 -25.60 -17.06
CA VAL A 23 -11.30 -24.60 -17.07
C VAL A 23 -11.82 -23.26 -16.56
N LEU A 24 -12.98 -22.79 -17.04
CA LEU A 24 -13.57 -21.51 -16.62
C LEU A 24 -13.88 -21.49 -15.13
N LYS A 25 -14.44 -22.58 -14.59
CA LYS A 25 -14.74 -22.69 -13.16
C LYS A 25 -13.46 -22.59 -12.31
N ARG A 26 -12.39 -23.26 -12.72
CA ARG A 26 -11.09 -23.16 -12.04
C ARG A 26 -10.48 -21.77 -12.15
N ASP A 27 -10.60 -21.11 -13.31
CA ASP A 27 -10.14 -19.73 -13.48
C ASP A 27 -10.91 -18.77 -12.55
N GLU A 28 -12.23 -18.93 -12.43
CA GLU A 28 -13.06 -18.14 -11.52
C GLU A 28 -12.67 -18.35 -10.06
N GLU A 29 -12.49 -19.60 -9.63
CA GLU A 29 -12.01 -19.93 -8.28
C GLU A 29 -10.63 -19.30 -8.00
N LEU A 30 -9.70 -19.37 -8.96
CA LEU A 30 -8.38 -18.75 -8.85
C LEU A 30 -8.47 -17.22 -8.74
N ARG A 31 -9.33 -16.57 -9.55
CA ARG A 31 -9.54 -15.12 -9.48
C ARG A 31 -10.07 -14.70 -8.12
N LEU A 32 -11.03 -15.42 -7.56
CA LEU A 32 -11.59 -15.12 -6.23
C LEU A 32 -10.54 -15.23 -5.11
N ILE A 33 -9.68 -16.25 -5.17
CA ILE A 33 -8.58 -16.43 -4.23
C ILE A 33 -7.58 -15.28 -4.35
N GLU A 34 -7.18 -14.92 -5.56
CA GLU A 34 -6.20 -13.87 -5.80
C GLU A 34 -6.76 -12.50 -5.41
N GLU A 35 -8.03 -12.21 -5.70
CA GLU A 35 -8.70 -11.00 -5.22
C GLU A 35 -8.69 -10.91 -3.69
N LYS A 36 -8.98 -12.01 -2.99
CA LYS A 36 -8.94 -12.05 -1.53
C LYS A 36 -7.53 -11.81 -1.01
N ARG A 37 -6.50 -12.39 -1.65
CA ARG A 37 -5.08 -12.19 -1.33
C ARG A 37 -4.67 -10.73 -1.49
N VAL A 38 -5.03 -10.12 -2.62
CA VAL A 38 -4.76 -8.70 -2.90
C VAL A 38 -5.47 -7.79 -1.90
N ARG A 39 -6.75 -8.05 -1.59
CA ARG A 39 -7.50 -7.28 -0.57
C ARG A 39 -6.82 -7.36 0.80
N LYS A 40 -6.39 -8.56 1.23
CA LYS A 40 -5.66 -8.76 2.49
C LYS A 40 -4.36 -7.95 2.52
N LEU A 41 -3.53 -8.06 1.48
CA LEU A 41 -2.25 -7.33 1.40
C LEU A 41 -2.44 -5.81 1.39
N LYS A 42 -3.48 -5.29 0.72
CA LYS A 42 -3.82 -3.87 0.76
C LYS A 42 -4.17 -3.42 2.18
N THR A 43 -4.95 -4.20 2.91
CA THR A 43 -5.29 -3.90 4.32
C THR A 43 -4.05 -3.92 5.22
N GLU A 44 -3.21 -4.95 5.10
CA GLU A 44 -1.96 -5.05 5.87
C GLU A 44 -1.03 -3.86 5.58
N LEU A 45 -0.90 -3.47 4.32
CA LEU A 45 -0.12 -2.29 3.92
C LEU A 45 -0.67 -1.00 4.56
N LEU A 46 -1.99 -0.81 4.56
CA LEU A 46 -2.62 0.34 5.22
C LEU A 46 -2.41 0.33 6.73
N ASP A 47 -2.41 -0.84 7.34
CA ASP A 47 -2.17 -1.00 8.77
C ASP A 47 -0.71 -0.77 9.15
N VAL A 48 0.26 -1.24 8.35
CA VAL A 48 1.68 -0.90 8.52
C VAL A 48 1.88 0.61 8.37
N LYS A 49 1.26 1.24 7.37
CA LYS A 49 1.30 2.70 7.22
C LYS A 49 0.69 3.43 8.44
N ARG A 50 -0.42 2.93 8.98
CA ARG A 50 -1.06 3.49 10.18
C ARG A 50 -0.21 3.29 11.45
N LYS A 51 0.29 2.08 11.71
CA LYS A 51 1.12 1.73 12.87
C LYS A 51 2.49 2.39 12.85
N GLY A 52 3.04 2.62 11.66
CA GLY A 52 4.25 3.41 11.48
C GLY A 52 4.09 4.86 11.94
N ALA A 53 2.89 5.45 11.78
CA ALA A 53 2.62 6.79 12.27
C ALA A 53 2.54 6.82 13.81
N LYS A 54 3.62 7.27 14.46
CA LYS A 54 3.66 7.60 15.89
C LYS A 54 2.43 8.46 16.24
N ARG A 55 1.60 7.98 17.16
CA ARG A 55 0.44 8.74 17.66
C ARG A 55 1.01 9.96 18.39
N SER A 56 0.41 11.13 18.15
CA SER A 56 0.85 12.43 18.70
C SER A 56 0.82 12.54 20.24
N SER A 57 0.48 11.46 20.96
CA SER A 57 0.26 11.44 22.40
C SER A 57 1.08 10.39 23.16
N GLY A 58 2.02 9.69 22.52
CA GLY A 58 2.84 8.68 23.20
C GLY A 58 4.25 9.20 23.45
N ASN A 59 4.75 9.03 24.68
CA ASN A 59 6.16 9.23 25.01
C ASN A 59 6.98 8.09 24.39
N TYR A 60 7.22 8.13 23.07
CA TYR A 60 8.16 7.19 22.45
C TYR A 60 9.57 7.78 22.42
N SER A 61 10.58 6.92 22.55
CA SER A 61 12.00 7.26 22.59
C SER A 61 12.37 8.35 21.58
N GLU A 62 13.09 9.36 22.05
CA GLU A 62 13.50 10.54 21.26
C GLU A 62 14.39 10.16 20.05
N ARG A 63 14.99 8.96 20.12
CA ARG A 63 15.96 8.41 19.15
C ARG A 63 15.36 7.40 18.17
N SER A 64 14.05 7.35 17.98
CA SER A 64 13.42 6.49 16.96
C SER A 64 12.64 7.30 15.93
N CYS A 65 12.65 6.84 14.68
CA CYS A 65 11.84 7.45 13.63
C CYS A 65 10.34 7.29 13.95
N GLY A 66 9.59 8.37 14.04
CA GLY A 66 8.14 8.35 14.28
C GLY A 66 7.30 7.82 13.10
N ARG A 67 7.93 7.17 12.11
CA ARG A 67 7.31 6.61 10.89
C ARG A 67 7.72 5.16 10.64
N CYS A 68 9.00 4.83 10.60
CA CYS A 68 9.46 3.44 10.47
C CYS A 68 9.84 2.78 11.81
N GLN A 69 9.84 3.54 12.91
CA GLN A 69 10.28 3.11 14.26
C GLN A 69 11.73 2.64 14.35
N GLU A 70 12.48 2.73 13.25
CA GLU A 70 13.90 2.39 13.22
C GLU A 70 14.70 3.32 14.15
N PRO A 71 15.68 2.77 14.90
CA PRO A 71 16.54 3.59 15.74
C PRO A 71 17.35 4.55 14.86
N LEU A 72 17.25 5.83 15.17
CA LEU A 72 18.11 6.84 14.58
C LEU A 72 19.50 6.66 15.19
N SER A 73 20.47 6.33 14.35
CA SER A 73 21.86 6.10 14.79
C SER A 73 22.42 7.35 15.45
N ARG A 74 23.33 7.17 16.43
CA ARG A 74 23.98 8.29 17.15
C ARG A 74 24.74 9.26 16.23
N LEU A 75 25.08 8.83 15.03
CA LEU A 75 25.78 9.60 13.99
C LEU A 75 24.82 10.29 13.01
N ALA A 76 23.52 10.00 13.07
CA ALA A 76 22.52 10.72 12.31
C ALA A 76 22.33 12.09 12.96
N VAL A 77 23.12 13.04 12.50
CA VAL A 77 23.04 14.48 12.77
C VAL A 77 21.58 14.91 12.64
N PHE A 78 20.96 15.11 13.81
CA PHE A 78 19.60 15.57 14.09
C PHE A 78 18.46 14.85 13.35
N PRO A 79 17.50 14.22 14.07
CA PRO A 79 16.23 13.94 13.44
C PRO A 79 15.64 15.24 12.93
N SER A 80 15.50 15.37 11.61
CA SER A 80 14.78 16.49 11.06
C SER A 80 13.32 16.31 11.50
N GLN A 81 12.80 17.31 12.22
CA GLN A 81 11.45 17.29 12.75
C GLN A 81 10.49 17.77 11.65
N CYS A 82 9.44 16.99 11.38
CA CYS A 82 8.49 17.36 10.34
C CYS A 82 7.72 18.63 10.75
N LYS A 83 7.76 19.68 9.92
CA LYS A 83 7.10 20.97 10.19
C LYS A 83 5.61 20.84 10.51
N MET A 84 4.93 19.86 9.91
CA MET A 84 3.48 19.65 10.07
C MET A 84 3.11 18.80 11.28
N CYS A 85 3.83 17.70 11.53
CA CYS A 85 3.45 16.74 12.57
C CYS A 85 4.37 16.74 13.79
N LYS A 86 5.43 17.56 13.82
CA LYS A 86 6.43 17.68 14.89
C LYS A 86 7.10 16.35 15.30
N HIS A 87 7.09 15.34 14.42
CA HIS A 87 7.73 14.04 14.67
C HIS A 87 9.12 13.98 14.03
N ASN A 88 10.05 13.36 14.75
CA ASN A 88 11.39 13.00 14.26
C ASN A 88 11.29 11.89 13.21
N VAL A 89 11.86 12.09 12.02
CA VAL A 89 11.81 11.09 10.94
C VAL A 89 13.18 10.85 10.29
N CYS A 90 13.47 9.60 9.92
CA CYS A 90 14.67 9.27 9.15
C CYS A 90 14.58 9.82 7.72
N ARG A 91 15.71 9.99 7.02
CA ARG A 91 15.76 10.48 5.64
C ARG A 91 14.86 9.69 4.68
N ASN A 92 14.77 8.37 4.86
CA ASN A 92 13.90 7.51 4.04
C ASN A 92 12.39 7.74 4.26
N CYS A 93 12.01 8.33 5.40
CA CYS A 93 10.62 8.68 5.70
C CYS A 93 10.28 10.15 5.38
N GLN A 94 11.24 10.90 4.83
CA GLN A 94 11.07 12.26 4.33
C GLN A 94 10.68 12.19 2.86
N ALA A 95 9.79 13.08 2.46
CA ALA A 95 9.43 13.32 1.07
C ALA A 95 9.72 14.78 0.75
N VAL A 96 10.56 15.00 -0.25
CA VAL A 96 10.90 16.35 -0.73
C VAL A 96 9.76 16.86 -1.60
N LEU A 97 9.29 18.06 -1.28
CA LEU A 97 8.28 18.79 -2.01
C LEU A 97 8.93 19.61 -3.15
N PRO A 98 8.16 20.03 -4.17
CA PRO A 98 8.69 20.80 -5.30
C PRO A 98 9.34 22.15 -4.90
N ASP A 99 8.97 22.70 -3.74
CA ASP A 99 9.52 23.94 -3.16
C ASP A 99 10.87 23.72 -2.44
N GLY A 100 11.42 22.51 -2.49
CA GLY A 100 12.65 22.14 -1.78
C GLY A 100 12.46 21.91 -0.28
N SER A 101 11.26 22.08 0.25
CA SER A 101 10.94 21.72 1.62
C SER A 101 10.68 20.21 1.73
N TRP A 102 10.63 19.66 2.94
CA TRP A 102 10.37 18.23 3.14
C TRP A 102 9.27 18.00 4.18
N LEU A 103 8.50 16.94 3.98
CA LEU A 103 7.42 16.51 4.86
C LEU A 103 7.46 15.00 5.13
N CYS A 104 6.73 14.57 6.15
CA CYS A 104 6.58 13.15 6.46
C CYS A 104 5.75 12.42 5.38
N SER A 105 6.26 11.31 4.85
CA SER A 105 5.63 10.57 3.73
C SER A 105 4.24 9.98 4.02
N VAL A 106 3.93 9.69 5.29
CA VAL A 106 2.76 8.87 5.66
C VAL A 106 1.45 9.66 5.84
N ARG A 107 1.50 10.93 6.25
CA ARG A 107 0.29 11.76 6.47
C ARG A 107 0.42 13.21 6.02
N CYS A 108 1.64 13.73 5.89
CA CYS A 108 1.86 15.16 5.66
C CYS A 108 1.81 15.48 4.16
N VAL A 109 2.46 14.66 3.32
CA VAL A 109 2.46 14.85 1.86
C VAL A 109 1.06 14.72 1.26
N SER A 110 0.27 13.75 1.71
CA SER A 110 -1.10 13.53 1.19
C SER A 110 -2.07 14.67 1.56
N LYS A 111 -1.74 15.52 2.55
CA LYS A 111 -2.52 16.71 2.92
C LYS A 111 -2.03 18.01 2.26
N ASN A 112 -0.84 18.01 1.66
CA ASN A 112 -0.24 19.18 1.00
C ASN A 112 -0.59 19.29 -0.50
N ARG A 113 -1.53 18.46 -0.97
CA ARG A 113 -1.98 18.39 -2.37
C ARG A 113 -3.46 18.79 -2.51
N MET A 114 -3.95 19.57 -1.53
CA MET A 114 -5.25 20.24 -1.56
C MET A 114 -5.01 21.73 -1.73
#